data_AF-A0A8B6D2T1-F1
#
_entry.id   AF-A0A8B6D2T1-F1
#
_cell.length_a   1.000
_cell.length_b   1.000
_cell.length_c   1.000
_cell.angle_alpha   90.00
_cell.angle_beta   90.00
_cell.angle_gamma   90.00
#
_symmetry.space_group_name_H-M   'P 1'
#
loop_
_entity.id
_entity.type
_entity.pdbx_description
1 polymer ?
#
loop_
_entity_poly.entity_id
_entity_poly.type
_entity_poly.pdbx_seq_one_letter_code
_entity_poly.pdbx_strand_id
1 'polypeptide(L)'
;MASLEQFEELKSLILGVDKKVTVFSEQLTKVERNLTSMIHEVKADVKVLKVKFETSQKEIKTLRHDFTELERGVQGMDLQLQELENEKLFKQKIDLQQLKEKVILLEKHYRKYNILIYGIDDSNPEENVYATTRKLFSEKLLRDAPKANSMPLANAHRVPTPGKGPNPILVRFVNLWDKQLVMSKAYNLKGTKIRLLDDLPV
;
A
#
# COMPACT_ATOMS: atom_id res chain seq x y z
N MET A 1 86.45 -86.00 -0.45
CA MET A 1 85.96 -85.10 0.61
C MET A 1 85.18 -83.90 0.05
N ALA A 2 85.58 -83.29 -1.08
CA ALA A 2 84.90 -82.11 -1.67
C ALA A 2 83.42 -82.31 -2.11
N SER A 3 82.97 -83.55 -2.37
CA SER A 3 81.60 -83.83 -2.84
C SER A 3 80.54 -83.88 -1.74
N LEU A 4 80.94 -84.09 -0.47
CA LEU A 4 80.01 -84.17 0.66
C LEU A 4 79.64 -82.78 1.18
N GLU A 5 80.59 -81.86 1.17
CA GLU A 5 80.45 -80.47 1.61
C GLU A 5 79.52 -79.68 0.68
N GLN A 6 79.66 -79.87 -0.64
CA GLN A 6 78.75 -79.31 -1.65
C GLN A 6 77.31 -79.84 -1.51
N PHE A 7 77.14 -81.09 -1.10
CA PHE A 7 75.82 -81.70 -0.89
C PHE A 7 75.11 -81.14 0.35
N GLU A 8 75.84 -80.89 1.44
CA GLU A 8 75.29 -80.25 2.64
C GLU A 8 74.98 -78.75 2.42
N GLU A 9 75.79 -78.05 1.63
CA GLU A 9 75.51 -76.66 1.22
C GLU A 9 74.23 -76.57 0.36
N LEU A 10 74.05 -77.50 -0.58
CA LEU A 10 72.84 -77.60 -1.40
C LEU A 10 71.59 -77.89 -0.54
N LYS A 11 71.68 -78.81 0.44
CA LYS A 11 70.58 -79.07 1.39
C LYS A 11 70.21 -77.83 2.19
N SER A 12 71.21 -77.12 2.72
CA SER A 12 71.01 -75.87 3.47
C SER A 12 70.30 -74.82 2.61
N LEU A 13 70.70 -74.70 1.34
CA LEU A 13 70.07 -73.79 0.38
C LEU A 13 68.61 -74.18 0.11
N ILE A 14 68.34 -75.47 -0.14
CA ILE A 14 66.98 -75.99 -0.37
C ILE A 14 66.08 -75.74 0.86
N LEU A 15 66.57 -76.00 2.07
CA LEU A 15 65.87 -75.69 3.33
C LEU A 15 65.61 -74.18 3.49
N GLY A 16 66.55 -73.34 3.08
CA GLY A 16 66.38 -71.88 3.08
C GLY A 16 65.33 -71.41 2.07
N VAL A 17 65.27 -72.02 0.89
CA VAL A 17 64.24 -71.76 -0.13
C VAL A 17 62.87 -72.22 0.37
N ASP A 18 62.77 -73.42 0.93
CA ASP A 18 61.51 -73.98 1.44
C ASP A 18 60.90 -73.09 2.53
N LYS A 19 61.70 -72.64 3.51
CA LYS A 19 61.27 -71.68 4.53
C LYS A 19 60.76 -70.36 3.93
N LYS A 20 61.43 -69.83 2.90
CA LYS A 20 60.98 -68.61 2.22
C LYS A 20 59.65 -68.84 1.50
N VAL A 21 59.49 -69.98 0.85
CA VAL A 21 58.24 -70.37 0.19
C VAL A 21 57.09 -70.47 1.20
N THR A 22 57.34 -71.07 2.36
CA THR A 22 56.34 -71.13 3.46
C THR A 22 55.95 -69.74 3.93
N VAL A 23 56.92 -68.86 4.22
CA VAL A 23 56.65 -67.49 4.67
C VAL A 23 55.88 -66.69 3.62
N PHE A 24 56.25 -66.80 2.34
CA PHE A 24 55.51 -66.13 1.27
C PHE A 24 54.09 -66.67 1.11
N SER A 25 53.88 -67.98 1.27
CA SER A 25 52.54 -68.59 1.23
C SER A 25 51.66 -68.08 2.38
N GLU A 26 52.20 -67.98 3.59
CA GLU A 26 51.50 -67.41 4.75
C GLU A 26 51.15 -65.92 4.56
N GLN A 27 52.07 -65.15 4.00
CA GLN A 27 51.83 -63.74 3.68
C GLN A 27 50.74 -63.59 2.60
N LEU A 28 50.79 -64.42 1.56
CA LEU A 28 49.80 -64.41 0.48
C LEU A 28 48.41 -64.72 1.03
N THR A 29 48.27 -65.76 1.85
CA THR A 29 46.97 -66.12 2.46
C THR A 29 46.45 -65.03 3.40
N LYS A 30 47.33 -64.32 4.12
CA LYS A 30 46.94 -63.17 4.95
C LYS A 30 46.41 -62.01 4.09
N VAL A 31 47.09 -61.71 2.98
CA VAL A 31 46.65 -60.66 2.03
C VAL A 31 45.32 -61.03 1.41
N GLU A 32 45.12 -62.27 0.98
CA GLU A 32 43.85 -62.76 0.44
C GLU A 32 42.69 -62.62 1.43
N ARG A 33 42.92 -62.98 2.70
CA ARG A 33 41.91 -62.82 3.76
C ARG A 33 41.55 -61.35 3.98
N ASN A 34 42.55 -60.47 4.02
CA ASN A 34 42.32 -59.04 4.19
C ASN A 34 41.55 -58.44 3.01
N LEU A 35 41.94 -58.75 1.78
CA LEU A 35 41.21 -58.32 0.57
C LEU A 35 39.76 -58.82 0.59
N THR A 36 39.55 -60.06 0.98
CA THR A 36 38.21 -60.63 1.10
C THR A 36 37.39 -59.85 2.13
N SER A 37 37.94 -59.53 3.30
CA SER A 37 37.25 -58.73 4.32
C SER A 37 36.86 -57.34 3.79
N MET A 38 37.83 -56.63 3.18
CA MET A 38 37.60 -55.30 2.62
C MET A 38 36.52 -55.31 1.53
N ILE A 39 36.50 -56.34 0.66
CA ILE A 39 35.46 -56.49 -0.36
C ILE A 39 34.07 -56.65 0.27
N HIS A 40 33.96 -57.42 1.37
CA HIS A 40 32.69 -57.58 2.08
C HIS A 40 32.22 -56.27 2.73
N GLU A 41 33.13 -55.51 3.35
CA GLU A 41 32.84 -54.20 3.94
C GLU A 41 32.38 -53.19 2.88
N VAL A 42 33.13 -53.04 1.79
CA VAL A 42 32.76 -52.13 0.68
C VAL A 42 31.41 -52.52 0.09
N LYS A 43 31.13 -53.82 -0.06
CA LYS A 43 29.82 -54.28 -0.57
C LYS A 43 28.67 -53.94 0.38
N ALA A 44 28.91 -54.01 1.69
CA ALA A 44 27.94 -53.60 2.69
C ALA A 44 27.67 -52.09 2.62
N ASP A 45 28.72 -51.27 2.54
CA ASP A 45 28.61 -49.81 2.43
C ASP A 45 27.89 -49.38 1.15
N VAL A 46 28.22 -50.00 0.01
CA VAL A 46 27.53 -49.74 -1.27
C VAL A 46 26.03 -50.07 -1.16
N LYS A 47 25.66 -51.15 -0.45
CA LYS A 47 24.26 -51.50 -0.24
C LYS A 47 23.54 -50.45 0.62
N VAL A 48 24.18 -49.97 1.69
CA VAL A 48 23.62 -48.91 2.55
C VAL A 48 23.47 -47.60 1.79
N LEU A 49 24.48 -47.21 1.02
CA LEU A 49 24.45 -45.99 0.19
C LEU A 49 23.33 -46.04 -0.84
N LYS A 50 23.09 -47.20 -1.46
CA LYS A 50 21.99 -47.39 -2.41
C LYS A 50 20.62 -47.11 -1.77
N VAL A 51 20.37 -47.67 -0.58
CA VAL A 51 19.11 -47.45 0.16
C VAL A 51 18.94 -45.98 0.55
N LYS A 52 20.01 -45.34 1.05
CA LYS A 52 19.98 -43.91 1.38
C LYS A 52 19.70 -43.06 0.15
N PHE A 53 20.33 -43.35 -0.98
CA PHE A 53 20.13 -42.63 -2.24
C PHE A 53 18.69 -42.74 -2.76
N GLU A 54 18.11 -43.95 -2.72
CA GLU A 54 16.70 -44.17 -3.11
C GLU A 54 15.74 -43.42 -2.17
N THR A 55 16.06 -43.35 -0.88
CA THR A 55 15.27 -42.60 0.11
C THR A 55 15.34 -41.10 -0.16
N SER A 56 16.54 -40.54 -0.34
CA SER A 56 16.71 -39.12 -0.68
C SER A 56 16.04 -38.77 -2.01
N GLN A 57 16.06 -39.65 -3.01
CA GLN A 57 15.32 -39.42 -4.25
C GLN A 57 13.80 -39.31 -4.04
N LYS A 58 13.22 -40.11 -3.13
CA LYS A 58 11.79 -40.02 -2.79
C LYS A 58 11.49 -38.71 -2.09
N GLU A 59 12.30 -38.33 -1.09
CA GLU A 59 12.14 -37.06 -0.37
C GLU A 59 12.23 -35.86 -1.31
N ILE A 60 13.18 -35.85 -2.25
CA ILE A 60 13.30 -34.79 -3.27
C ILE A 60 12.05 -34.70 -4.14
N LYS A 61 11.44 -35.83 -4.50
CA LYS A 61 10.19 -35.84 -5.28
C LYS A 61 9.02 -35.26 -4.49
N THR A 62 8.89 -35.65 -3.22
CA THR A 62 7.85 -35.11 -2.33
C THR A 62 8.02 -33.60 -2.14
N LEU A 63 9.24 -33.14 -1.83
CA LEU A 63 9.54 -31.72 -1.67
C LEU A 63 9.23 -30.90 -2.94
N ARG A 64 9.50 -31.45 -4.14
CA ARG A 64 9.12 -30.79 -5.39
C ARG A 64 7.62 -30.67 -5.54
N HIS A 65 6.87 -31.69 -5.16
CA HIS A 65 5.41 -31.63 -5.20
C HIS A 65 4.87 -30.58 -4.22
N ASP A 66 5.32 -30.62 -2.96
CA ASP A 66 4.91 -29.67 -1.93
C ASP A 66 5.25 -28.23 -2.34
N PHE A 67 6.41 -28.02 -2.96
CA PHE A 67 6.80 -26.71 -3.50
C PHE A 67 5.84 -26.22 -4.58
N THR A 68 5.45 -27.08 -5.54
CA THR A 68 4.48 -26.69 -6.57
C THR A 68 3.09 -26.40 -6.03
N GLU A 69 2.66 -27.11 -4.98
CA GLU A 69 1.39 -26.82 -4.31
C GLU A 69 1.45 -25.48 -3.56
N LEU A 70 2.57 -25.20 -2.89
CA LEU A 70 2.80 -23.94 -2.21
C LEU A 70 2.83 -22.75 -3.19
N GLU A 71 3.53 -22.88 -4.32
CA GLU A 71 3.53 -21.86 -5.38
C GLU A 71 2.12 -21.56 -5.89
N ARG A 72 1.30 -22.61 -6.09
CA ARG A 72 -0.11 -22.43 -6.50
C ARG A 72 -0.92 -21.73 -5.41
N GLY A 73 -0.70 -22.09 -4.14
CA GLY A 73 -1.36 -21.44 -3.00
C GLY A 73 -1.02 -19.95 -2.91
N VAL A 74 0.26 -19.60 -3.07
CA VAL A 74 0.72 -18.20 -3.07
C VAL A 74 0.11 -17.42 -4.23
N GLN A 75 0.07 -17.99 -5.45
CA GLN A 75 -0.58 -17.34 -6.60
C GLN A 75 -2.08 -17.12 -6.37
N GLY A 76 -2.78 -18.11 -5.79
CA GLY A 76 -4.19 -17.99 -5.45
C GLY A 76 -4.46 -16.89 -4.41
N MET A 77 -3.61 -16.79 -3.39
CA MET A 77 -3.71 -15.72 -2.39
C MET A 77 -3.47 -14.33 -2.99
N ASP A 78 -2.51 -14.20 -3.92
CA ASP A 78 -2.21 -12.91 -4.57
C ASP A 78 -3.42 -12.41 -5.40
N LEU A 79 -4.08 -13.31 -6.15
CA LEU A 79 -5.31 -12.99 -6.88
C LEU A 79 -6.43 -12.53 -5.95
N GLN A 80 -6.65 -13.22 -4.82
CA GLN A 80 -7.67 -12.85 -3.85
C GLN A 80 -7.38 -11.50 -3.18
N LEU A 81 -6.11 -11.20 -2.90
CA LEU A 81 -5.70 -9.90 -2.37
C LEU A 81 -5.99 -8.79 -3.38
N GLN A 82 -5.64 -8.99 -4.65
CA GLN A 82 -5.92 -8.01 -5.71
C GLN A 82 -7.43 -7.79 -5.89
N GLU A 83 -8.26 -8.83 -5.87
CA GLU A 83 -9.72 -8.70 -5.95
C GLU A 83 -10.28 -7.91 -4.76
N LEU A 84 -9.89 -8.26 -3.53
CA LEU A 84 -10.34 -7.57 -2.32
C LEU A 84 -9.90 -6.10 -2.28
N GLU A 85 -8.67 -5.80 -2.69
CA GLU A 85 -8.17 -4.43 -2.79
C GLU A 85 -8.96 -3.62 -3.81
N ASN A 86 -9.23 -4.20 -4.99
CA ASN A 86 -9.99 -3.54 -6.04
C ASN A 86 -11.44 -3.28 -5.62
N GLU A 87 -12.12 -4.25 -5.01
CA GLU A 87 -13.49 -4.09 -4.53
C GLU A 87 -13.60 -3.04 -3.43
N LYS A 88 -12.70 -3.09 -2.43
CA LYS A 88 -12.68 -2.11 -1.34
C LYS A 88 -12.39 -0.71 -1.86
N LEU A 89 -11.38 -0.57 -2.74
CA LEU A 89 -11.00 0.71 -3.30
C LEU A 89 -12.13 1.28 -4.17
N PHE A 90 -12.80 0.45 -4.96
CA PHE A 90 -13.92 0.86 -5.78
C PHE A 90 -15.10 1.35 -4.93
N LYS A 91 -15.47 0.58 -3.90
CA LYS A 91 -16.55 0.96 -2.98
C LYS A 91 -16.22 2.26 -2.24
N GLN A 92 -15.01 2.40 -1.71
CA GLN A 92 -14.56 3.61 -1.03
C GLN A 92 -14.59 4.84 -1.95
N LYS A 93 -14.21 4.69 -3.23
CA LYS A 93 -14.30 5.78 -4.21
C LYS A 93 -15.74 6.23 -4.44
N ILE A 94 -16.67 5.29 -4.56
CA ILE A 94 -18.10 5.59 -4.70
C ILE A 94 -18.62 6.31 -3.45
N ASP A 95 -18.34 5.76 -2.27
CA ASP A 95 -18.80 6.33 -1.00
C ASP A 95 -18.26 7.75 -0.79
N LEU A 96 -16.99 7.98 -1.12
CA LEU A 96 -16.38 9.32 -1.08
C LEU A 96 -17.04 10.28 -2.07
N GLN A 97 -17.36 9.82 -3.28
CA GLN A 97 -18.02 10.67 -4.27
C GLN A 97 -19.44 11.04 -3.83
N GLN A 98 -20.21 10.07 -3.35
CA GLN A 98 -21.56 10.31 -2.81
C GLN A 98 -21.54 11.24 -1.60
N LEU A 99 -20.54 11.08 -0.71
CA LEU A 99 -20.39 11.95 0.45
C LEU A 99 -20.05 13.39 0.02
N LYS A 100 -19.14 13.57 -0.95
CA LYS A 100 -18.82 14.90 -1.51
C LYS A 100 -20.05 15.57 -2.10
N GLU A 101 -20.83 14.84 -2.91
CA GLU A 101 -22.06 15.35 -3.51
C GLU A 101 -23.09 15.76 -2.44
N LYS A 102 -23.25 14.93 -1.40
CA LYS A 102 -24.14 15.24 -0.28
C LYS A 102 -23.68 16.49 0.49
N VAL A 103 -22.38 16.65 0.71
CA VAL A 103 -21.81 17.85 1.36
C VAL A 103 -22.10 19.08 0.51
N ILE A 104 -21.82 19.06 -0.80
CA ILE A 104 -22.10 20.18 -1.70
C ILE A 104 -23.59 20.55 -1.70
N LEU A 105 -24.48 19.56 -1.71
CA LEU A 105 -25.93 19.79 -1.67
C LEU A 105 -26.36 20.47 -0.34
N LEU A 106 -25.83 19.99 0.78
CA LEU A 106 -26.12 20.54 2.11
C LEU A 106 -25.57 21.97 2.25
N GLU A 107 -24.36 22.22 1.77
CA GLU A 107 -23.78 23.56 1.77
C GLU A 107 -24.59 24.50 0.87
N LYS A 108 -24.97 24.07 -0.34
CA LYS A 108 -25.85 24.84 -1.22
C LYS A 108 -27.17 25.16 -0.51
N HIS A 109 -27.75 24.18 0.18
CA HIS A 109 -28.99 24.38 0.94
C HIS A 109 -28.83 25.40 2.07
N TYR A 110 -27.70 25.39 2.77
CA TYR A 110 -27.41 26.30 3.86
C TYR A 110 -27.06 27.72 3.39
N ARG A 111 -26.29 27.82 2.29
CA ARG A 111 -25.79 29.07 1.72
C ARG A 111 -26.77 29.73 0.73
N LYS A 112 -27.85 29.05 0.30
CA LYS A 112 -28.83 29.65 -0.64
C LYS A 112 -29.45 30.96 -0.16
N TYR A 113 -29.49 31.18 1.16
CA TYR A 113 -29.99 32.40 1.81
C TYR A 113 -28.92 33.47 1.99
N ASN A 114 -27.68 33.22 1.60
CA ASN A 114 -26.58 34.14 1.74
C ASN A 114 -26.34 34.90 0.43
N ILE A 115 -25.89 36.15 0.54
CA ILE A 115 -25.28 36.91 -0.55
C ILE A 115 -23.97 37.51 -0.07
N LEU A 116 -23.06 37.74 -1.00
CA LEU A 116 -21.81 38.45 -0.78
C LEU A 116 -21.87 39.81 -1.45
N ILE A 117 -21.54 40.86 -0.69
CA ILE A 117 -21.50 42.24 -1.13
C ILE A 117 -20.06 42.72 -1.15
N TYR A 118 -19.55 42.99 -2.35
CA TYR A 118 -18.19 43.50 -2.58
C TYR A 118 -18.19 45.00 -2.86
N GLY A 119 -17.06 45.66 -2.61
CA GLY A 119 -16.83 47.05 -3.01
C GLY A 119 -17.37 48.09 -2.02
N ILE A 120 -17.71 47.66 -0.80
CA ILE A 120 -17.97 48.54 0.34
C ILE A 120 -16.68 48.71 1.11
N ASP A 121 -16.24 49.95 1.28
CA ASP A 121 -15.03 50.30 2.04
C ASP A 121 -15.10 49.76 3.48
N ASP A 122 -13.98 49.25 3.99
CA ASP A 122 -13.82 48.70 5.35
C ASP A 122 -12.87 49.53 6.22
N SER A 123 -12.56 50.76 5.79
CA SER A 123 -11.67 51.69 6.51
C SER A 123 -12.18 52.12 7.90
N ASN A 124 -13.45 51.89 8.25
CA ASN A 124 -14.01 52.29 9.55
C ASN A 124 -13.99 51.11 10.55
N PRO A 125 -13.20 51.18 11.64
CA PRO A 125 -13.12 50.12 12.65
C PRO A 125 -14.41 49.92 13.46
N GLU A 126 -15.24 50.96 13.61
CA GLU A 126 -16.52 50.90 14.35
C GLU A 126 -17.73 50.74 13.43
N GLU A 127 -17.54 50.16 12.25
CA GLU A 127 -18.62 49.98 11.29
C GLU A 127 -19.74 49.09 11.86
N ASN A 128 -20.96 49.64 11.90
CA ASN A 128 -22.16 48.84 12.06
C ASN A 128 -22.57 48.23 10.70
N VAL A 129 -22.13 46.99 10.47
CA VAL A 129 -22.35 46.24 9.23
C VAL A 129 -23.84 46.12 8.86
N TYR A 130 -24.73 45.98 9.84
CA TYR A 130 -26.17 45.94 9.60
C TYR A 130 -26.70 47.28 9.08
N ALA A 131 -26.29 48.39 9.69
CA ALA A 131 -26.69 49.72 9.26
C ALA A 131 -26.17 50.03 7.85
N THR A 132 -24.91 49.67 7.54
CA THR A 132 -24.35 49.81 6.18
C THR A 132 -25.14 49.00 5.16
N THR A 133 -25.47 47.75 5.48
CA THR A 133 -26.25 46.86 4.61
C THR A 133 -27.66 47.40 4.37
N ARG A 134 -28.34 47.86 5.44
CA ARG A 134 -29.68 48.48 5.36
C ARG A 134 -29.67 49.73 4.49
N LYS A 135 -28.69 50.61 4.68
CA LYS A 135 -28.50 51.82 3.89
C LYS A 135 -28.29 51.50 2.41
N LEU A 136 -27.47 50.50 2.10
CA LEU A 136 -27.29 50.02 0.74
C LEU A 136 -28.62 49.55 0.12
N PHE A 137 -29.39 48.77 0.89
CA PHE A 137 -30.66 48.22 0.44
C PHE A 137 -31.69 49.32 0.18
N SER A 138 -31.81 50.29 1.08
CA SER A 138 -32.76 51.39 0.98
C SER A 138 -32.41 52.38 -0.13
N GLU A 139 -31.14 52.80 -0.23
CA GLU A 139 -30.74 53.90 -1.12
C GLU A 139 -30.41 53.44 -2.54
N LYS A 140 -29.71 52.31 -2.69
CA LYS A 140 -29.15 51.91 -4.00
C LYS A 140 -29.88 50.76 -4.65
N LEU A 141 -30.31 49.75 -3.88
CA LEU A 141 -30.90 48.52 -4.43
C LEU A 141 -32.42 48.62 -4.59
N LEU A 142 -33.17 48.69 -3.50
CA LEU A 142 -34.63 48.68 -3.53
C LEU A 142 -35.22 50.06 -3.84
N ARG A 143 -34.52 51.14 -3.45
CA ARG A 143 -35.03 52.53 -3.52
C ARG A 143 -36.35 52.72 -2.77
N ASP A 144 -36.57 51.87 -1.76
CA ASP A 144 -37.76 51.78 -0.93
C ASP A 144 -37.27 51.53 0.51
N ALA A 145 -37.14 52.62 1.27
CA ALA A 145 -36.61 52.58 2.63
C ALA A 145 -37.53 51.79 3.60
N PRO A 146 -38.87 51.96 3.59
CA PRO A 146 -39.77 51.13 4.40
C PRO A 146 -39.57 49.64 4.17
N LYS A 147 -39.46 49.19 2.92
CA LYS A 147 -39.29 47.77 2.59
C LYS A 147 -37.90 47.22 2.92
N ALA A 148 -36.85 48.02 2.73
CA ALA A 148 -35.49 47.64 3.08
C ALA A 148 -35.29 47.47 4.60
N ASN A 149 -35.96 48.32 5.39
CA ASN A 149 -35.85 48.32 6.85
C ASN A 149 -36.70 47.21 7.51
N SER A 150 -37.85 46.85 6.93
CA SER A 150 -38.70 45.78 7.44
C SER A 150 -38.22 44.37 7.09
N MET A 151 -37.27 44.24 6.17
CA MET A 151 -36.74 42.95 5.72
C MET A 151 -35.93 42.23 6.81
N PRO A 152 -36.34 41.04 7.27
CA PRO A 152 -35.63 40.34 8.34
C PRO A 152 -34.31 39.74 7.82
N LEU A 153 -33.21 40.14 8.46
CA LEU A 153 -31.88 39.57 8.23
C LEU A 153 -31.52 38.69 9.42
N ALA A 154 -31.04 37.48 9.15
CA ALA A 154 -30.59 36.56 10.18
C ALA A 154 -29.18 36.93 10.66
N ASN A 155 -28.29 37.32 9.73
CA ASN A 155 -26.96 37.79 10.07
C ASN A 155 -26.38 38.71 8.99
N ALA A 156 -25.49 39.63 9.36
CA ALA A 156 -24.66 40.41 8.44
C ALA A 156 -23.28 40.65 9.07
N HIS A 157 -22.21 40.21 8.41
CA HIS A 157 -20.84 40.38 8.89
C HIS A 157 -19.82 40.43 7.75
N ARG A 158 -18.66 41.02 8.00
CA ARG A 158 -17.53 41.02 7.05
C ARG A 158 -16.87 39.63 7.03
N VAL A 159 -16.56 39.13 5.84
CA VAL A 159 -15.83 37.86 5.65
C VAL A 159 -14.38 38.18 5.32
N PRO A 160 -13.40 37.74 6.12
CA PRO A 160 -11.99 37.93 5.81
C PRO A 160 -11.64 37.28 4.48
N THR A 161 -11.05 38.06 3.57
CA THR A 161 -10.54 37.55 2.30
C THR A 161 -9.06 37.87 2.15
N PRO A 162 -8.24 36.95 1.63
CA PRO A 162 -6.79 37.16 1.51
C PRO A 162 -6.37 38.17 0.42
N GLY A 163 -7.29 39.03 -0.05
CA GLY A 163 -7.05 39.99 -1.12
C GLY A 163 -6.66 41.39 -0.64
N LYS A 164 -6.07 42.21 -1.52
CA LYS A 164 -5.73 43.63 -1.25
C LYS A 164 -6.95 44.59 -1.29
N GLY A 165 -8.17 44.06 -1.22
CA GLY A 165 -9.41 44.83 -1.32
C GLY A 165 -10.22 44.74 -0.03
N PRO A 166 -11.24 45.58 0.13
CA PRO A 166 -12.05 45.57 1.34
C PRO A 166 -12.77 44.23 1.49
N ASN A 167 -12.86 43.76 2.73
CA ASN A 167 -13.50 42.48 3.04
C ASN A 167 -14.99 42.52 2.65
N PRO A 168 -15.51 41.55 1.88
CA PRO A 168 -16.92 41.54 1.50
C PRO A 168 -17.83 41.38 2.71
N ILE A 169 -19.06 41.89 2.61
CA ILE A 169 -20.10 41.65 3.60
C ILE A 169 -20.90 40.42 3.18
N LEU A 170 -20.97 39.41 4.04
CA LEU A 170 -21.91 38.31 3.92
C LEU A 170 -23.21 38.66 4.64
N VAL A 171 -24.31 38.60 3.91
CA VAL A 171 -25.66 38.85 4.45
C VAL A 171 -26.47 37.59 4.31
N ARG A 172 -27.02 37.11 5.43
CA ARG A 172 -27.94 35.98 5.49
C ARG A 172 -29.36 36.49 5.69
N PHE A 173 -30.23 36.17 4.74
CA PHE A 173 -31.66 36.47 4.84
C PHE A 173 -32.39 35.39 5.63
N VAL A 174 -33.49 35.76 6.30
CA VAL A 174 -34.41 34.77 6.90
C VAL A 174 -35.20 34.07 5.79
N ASN A 175 -35.63 34.82 4.77
CA ASN A 175 -36.46 34.31 3.67
C ASN A 175 -35.71 34.33 2.34
N LEU A 176 -35.93 33.31 1.51
CA LEU A 176 -35.33 33.24 0.18
C LEU A 176 -35.93 34.28 -0.78
N TRP A 177 -37.20 34.62 -0.62
CA TRP A 177 -37.88 35.63 -1.42
C TRP A 177 -37.27 37.02 -1.27
N ASP A 178 -36.90 37.39 -0.05
CA ASP A 178 -36.24 38.67 0.25
C ASP A 178 -34.87 38.74 -0.43
N LYS A 179 -34.09 37.65 -0.32
CA LYS A 179 -32.82 37.51 -1.02
C LYS A 179 -32.98 37.64 -2.54
N GLN A 180 -33.94 36.93 -3.13
CA GLN A 180 -34.22 36.99 -4.57
C GLN A 180 -34.68 38.38 -5.01
N LEU A 181 -35.50 39.07 -4.21
CA LEU A 181 -35.90 40.43 -4.48
C LEU A 181 -34.70 41.37 -4.51
N VAL A 182 -33.81 41.30 -3.53
CA VAL A 182 -32.57 42.10 -3.50
C VAL A 182 -31.69 41.79 -4.72
N MET A 183 -31.48 40.51 -5.02
CA MET A 183 -30.69 40.08 -6.19
C MET A 183 -31.32 40.53 -7.52
N SER A 184 -32.65 40.52 -7.64
CA SER A 184 -33.36 40.99 -8.84
C SER A 184 -33.13 42.47 -9.14
N LYS A 185 -32.77 43.25 -8.11
CA LYS A 185 -32.47 44.69 -8.22
C LYS A 185 -30.99 44.99 -8.30
N ALA A 186 -30.13 43.98 -8.42
CA ALA A 186 -28.68 44.16 -8.54
C ALA A 186 -28.28 45.06 -9.73
N TYR A 187 -29.10 45.11 -10.80
CA TYR A 187 -28.86 46.00 -11.94
C TYR A 187 -28.86 47.50 -11.56
N ASN A 188 -29.52 47.89 -10.46
CA ASN A 188 -29.50 49.27 -9.96
C ASN A 188 -28.12 49.71 -9.45
N LEU A 189 -27.21 48.76 -9.22
CA LEU A 189 -25.82 49.02 -8.84
C LEU A 189 -24.90 49.26 -10.06
N LYS A 190 -25.42 49.18 -11.28
CA LYS A 190 -24.64 49.42 -12.49
C LYS A 190 -24.04 50.83 -12.47
N GLY A 191 -22.74 50.94 -12.71
CA GLY A 191 -21.99 52.19 -12.61
C GLY A 191 -21.41 52.48 -11.22
N THR A 192 -21.75 51.68 -10.20
CA THR A 192 -21.07 51.70 -8.91
C THR A 192 -19.94 50.66 -8.85
N LYS A 193 -19.04 50.77 -7.86
CA LYS A 193 -18.02 49.76 -7.58
C LYS A 193 -18.55 48.54 -6.82
N ILE A 194 -19.85 48.53 -6.48
CA ILE A 194 -20.46 47.52 -5.62
C ILE A 194 -20.95 46.36 -6.47
N ARG A 195 -20.68 45.13 -6.03
CA ARG A 195 -21.13 43.90 -6.70
C ARG A 195 -21.81 42.97 -5.70
N LEU A 196 -22.85 42.30 -6.17
CA LEU A 196 -23.58 41.27 -5.43
C LEU A 196 -23.33 39.92 -6.09
N LEU A 197 -22.98 38.92 -5.29
CA LEU A 197 -22.80 37.55 -5.74
C LEU A 197 -23.52 36.58 -4.81
N ASP A 198 -23.96 35.45 -5.36
CA ASP A 198 -24.43 34.33 -4.55
C ASP A 198 -23.24 33.69 -3.81
N ASP A 199 -23.46 33.31 -2.56
CA ASP A 199 -22.52 32.47 -1.80
C ASP A 199 -22.73 31.01 -2.23
N LEU A 200 -21.84 30.54 -3.10
CA LEU A 200 -21.89 29.19 -3.65
C LEU A 200 -20.79 28.33 -3.02
N PRO A 201 -21.08 27.05 -2.68
CA PRO A 201 -20.05 26.11 -2.27
C PRO A 201 -19.07 25.84 -3.42
N VAL A 202 -17.82 25.51 -3.07
CA VAL A 202 -16.71 25.22 -3.99
C VAL A 202 -16.43 23.72 -3.98
#